data_AF-A0A7V9IPL0-F1
#
_entry.id   AF-A0A7V9IPL0-F1
#
_cell.length_a   1.000
_cell.length_b   1.000
_cell.length_c   1.000
_cell.angle_alpha   90.00
_cell.angle_beta   90.00
_cell.angle_gamma   90.00
#
_symmetry.space_group_name_H-M   'P 1'
#
loop_
_entity.id
_entity.type
_entity.pdbx_description
1 polymer ?
#
loop_
_entity_poly.entity_id
_entity_poly.type
_entity_poly.pdbx_seq_one_letter_code
_entity_poly.pdbx_strand_id
1 'polypeptide(L)'
;IECAARRQKWIDQAQSLNIYMAGVSGRKLDETYKLAWQRGLKTTYYLRTVGATHAEKSTTNTGQLNAVPTDGLACMLKPGDSGFADCEACQ
;
A
#
# COMPACT_ATOMS: atom_id res chain seq x y z
N ILE A 1 8.37 -10.81 -5.09
CA ILE A 1 8.21 -11.45 -6.42
C ILE A 1 7.43 -12.75 -6.34
N GLU A 2 7.92 -13.77 -5.62
CA GLU A 2 7.29 -15.10 -5.51
C GLU A 2 5.80 -15.07 -5.16
N CYS A 3 5.40 -14.33 -4.12
CA CYS A 3 3.99 -14.24 -3.73
C CYS A 3 3.12 -13.62 -4.83
N ALA A 4 3.63 -12.58 -5.49
CA ALA A 4 2.93 -11.92 -6.59
C ALA A 4 2.77 -12.86 -7.79
N ALA A 5 3.80 -13.66 -8.10
CA ALA A 5 3.75 -14.66 -9.16
C ALA A 5 2.74 -15.78 -8.84
N ARG A 6 2.71 -16.27 -7.60
CA ARG A 6 1.75 -17.32 -7.18
C ARG A 6 0.30 -16.89 -7.33
N ARG A 7 -0.03 -15.63 -7.04
CA ARG A 7 -1.39 -15.10 -7.24
C ARG A 7 -1.70 -14.73 -8.69
N GLN A 8 -0.68 -14.46 -9.51
CA GLN A 8 -0.85 -14.04 -10.92
C GLN A 8 -1.62 -15.07 -11.75
N LYS A 9 -1.59 -16.35 -11.38
CA LYS A 9 -2.37 -17.42 -12.03
C LYS A 9 -3.89 -17.23 -11.95
N TRP A 10 -4.37 -16.47 -10.98
CA TRP A 10 -5.80 -16.18 -10.78
C TRP A 10 -6.19 -14.75 -11.20
N ILE A 11 -5.25 -13.99 -11.77
CA ILE A 11 -5.47 -12.62 -12.23
C ILE A 11 -5.51 -12.65 -13.76
N ASP A 12 -6.67 -12.34 -14.31
CA ASP A 12 -6.97 -12.29 -15.73
C ASP A 12 -6.06 -11.30 -16.48
N GLN A 13 -5.94 -10.07 -15.96
CA GLN A 13 -5.07 -9.02 -16.47
C GLN A 13 -3.74 -9.03 -15.73
N ALA A 14 -3.45 -8.03 -14.90
CA ALA A 14 -2.18 -7.88 -14.21
C ALA A 14 -2.38 -7.23 -12.83
N GLN A 15 -1.28 -6.97 -12.15
CA GLN A 15 -1.27 -6.39 -10.81
C GLN A 15 -0.21 -5.31 -10.69
N SER A 16 -0.55 -4.18 -10.07
CA SER A 16 0.41 -3.13 -9.77
C SER A 16 1.33 -3.55 -8.63
N LEU A 17 2.46 -4.16 -8.97
CA LEU A 17 3.44 -4.62 -7.98
C LEU A 17 4.54 -3.59 -7.77
N ASN A 18 4.51 -2.90 -6.63
CA ASN A 18 5.63 -2.07 -6.18
C ASN A 18 6.76 -2.95 -5.62
N ILE A 19 8.00 -2.62 -5.97
CA ILE A 19 9.23 -3.27 -5.50
C ILE A 19 9.92 -2.31 -4.53
N TYR A 20 10.15 -2.78 -3.31
CA TYR A 20 10.88 -2.04 -2.28
C TYR A 20 12.25 -2.70 -2.08
N MET A 21 13.32 -1.91 -2.15
CA MET A 21 14.68 -2.40 -1.97
C MET A 21 15.48 -1.44 -1.08
N ALA A 22 16.13 -1.99 -0.06
CA ALA A 22 17.05 -1.23 0.79
C ALA A 22 18.38 -1.05 0.06
N GLY A 23 18.78 0.20 -0.15
CA GLY A 23 19.96 0.56 -0.93
C GLY A 23 19.80 0.34 -2.43
N VAL A 24 20.65 1.00 -3.22
CA VAL A 24 20.68 0.86 -4.68
C VAL A 24 21.88 0.01 -5.08
N SER A 25 21.63 -1.15 -5.66
CA SER A 25 22.66 -2.00 -6.26
C SER A 25 22.17 -2.47 -7.62
N GLY A 26 22.89 -2.11 -8.68
CA GLY A 26 22.53 -2.48 -10.05
C GLY A 26 22.40 -4.00 -10.24
N ARG A 27 23.31 -4.76 -9.63
CA ARG A 27 23.25 -6.22 -9.63
C ARG A 27 21.98 -6.77 -8.96
N LYS A 28 21.62 -6.27 -7.77
CA LYS A 28 20.39 -6.71 -7.09
C LYS A 28 19.13 -6.35 -7.88
N LEU A 29 19.13 -5.19 -8.54
CA LEU A 29 18.03 -4.78 -9.41
C LEU A 29 17.89 -5.75 -10.60
N ASP A 30 18.99 -6.03 -11.30
CA ASP A 30 19.01 -6.97 -12.42
C ASP A 30 18.52 -8.37 -12.02
N GLU A 31 19.04 -8.92 -10.92
CA GLU A 31 18.58 -10.21 -10.37
C GLU A 31 17.09 -10.20 -10.02
N THR A 32 16.58 -9.11 -9.42
CA THR A 32 15.18 -8.98 -9.02
C THR A 32 14.23 -8.94 -10.23
N TYR A 33 14.57 -8.17 -11.27
CA TYR A 33 13.75 -8.08 -12.48
C TYR A 33 13.83 -9.35 -13.32
N LYS A 34 15.01 -9.99 -13.42
CA LYS A 34 15.14 -11.31 -14.05
C LYS A 34 14.30 -12.36 -13.33
N LEU A 35 14.30 -12.37 -11.99
CA LEU A 35 13.43 -13.25 -11.21
C LEU A 35 11.95 -12.97 -11.50
N ALA A 36 11.53 -11.70 -11.59
CA ALA A 36 10.15 -11.35 -11.92
C ALA A 36 9.71 -11.92 -13.28
N TRP A 37 10.58 -11.80 -14.29
CA TRP A 37 10.35 -12.37 -15.62
C TRP A 37 10.30 -13.90 -15.60
N GLN A 38 11.27 -14.55 -14.98
CA GLN A 38 11.32 -16.02 -14.85
C GLN A 38 10.10 -16.60 -14.12
N ARG A 39 9.51 -15.84 -13.18
CA ARG A 39 8.30 -16.25 -12.43
C ARG A 39 6.98 -15.91 -13.15
N GLY A 40 7.03 -15.32 -14.34
CA GLY A 40 5.85 -15.05 -15.15
C GLY A 40 5.00 -13.88 -14.64
N LEU A 41 5.61 -12.90 -13.95
CA LEU A 41 4.91 -11.65 -13.66
C LEU A 41 4.70 -10.84 -14.94
N LYS A 42 3.49 -10.32 -15.12
CA LYS A 42 3.12 -9.50 -16.28
C LYS A 42 3.62 -8.05 -16.15
N THR A 43 3.62 -7.51 -14.92
CA THR A 43 3.93 -6.11 -14.65
C THR A 43 4.71 -5.93 -13.35
N THR A 44 5.57 -4.92 -13.34
CA THR A 44 6.13 -4.28 -12.15
C THR A 44 5.79 -2.81 -12.21
N TYR A 45 5.46 -2.19 -11.08
CA TYR A 45 5.01 -0.80 -11.05
C TYR A 45 6.12 0.15 -10.62
N TYR A 46 6.14 0.62 -9.36
CA TYR A 46 7.23 1.46 -8.89
C TYR A 46 8.37 0.66 -8.27
N LEU A 47 9.59 1.09 -8.56
CA LEU A 47 10.75 0.81 -7.72
C LEU A 47 10.85 1.89 -6.65
N ARG A 48 10.92 1.47 -5.39
CA ARG A 48 11.11 2.32 -4.23
C ARG A 48 12.40 1.90 -3.55
N THR A 49 13.42 2.76 -3.62
CA THR A 49 14.68 2.56 -2.92
C THR A 49 14.88 3.62 -1.85
N VAL A 50 15.51 3.20 -0.77
CA VAL A 50 16.00 4.11 0.26
C VAL A 50 17.49 4.29 0.02
N GLY A 51 17.93 5.55 -0.14
CA GLY A 51 19.35 5.88 -0.32
C GLY A 51 20.17 5.49 0.93
N ALA A 52 21.45 5.16 0.74
CA ALA A 52 22.31 4.70 1.84
C ALA A 52 22.47 5.75 2.97
N THR A 53 22.31 7.03 2.66
CA THR A 53 22.38 8.16 3.59
C THR A 53 21.01 8.66 4.02
N HIS A 54 19.96 7.85 3.86
CA HIS A 54 18.63 8.25 4.29
C HIS A 54 18.65 8.48 5.81
N ALA A 55 18.40 9.72 6.22
CA ALA A 55 18.35 10.08 7.62
C ALA A 55 17.25 9.28 8.32
N GLU A 56 17.61 8.52 9.35
CA GLU A 56 16.62 8.06 10.32
C GLU A 56 15.99 9.29 10.96
N LYS A 57 14.65 9.33 10.96
CA LYS A 57 13.93 10.42 11.63
C LYS A 57 14.20 10.28 13.13
N SER A 58 14.88 11.26 13.72
CA SER A 58 15.05 11.36 15.16
C SER A 58 13.68 11.58 15.82
N THR A 59 13.14 10.55 16.44
CA THR A 59 11.91 10.68 17.23
C THR A 59 12.24 11.31 18.58
N THR A 60 12.19 12.63 18.68
CA THR A 60 12.01 13.29 19.98
C THR A 60 10.50 13.28 20.27
N ASN A 61 10.05 12.34 21.10
CA ASN A 61 8.66 12.12 21.55
C ASN A 61 7.59 11.79 20.48
N THR A 62 7.38 10.49 20.34
CA THR A 62 6.23 9.75 19.79
C THR A 62 4.88 10.23 20.34
N GLY A 63 3.94 10.66 19.48
CA GLY A 63 2.52 10.62 19.83
C GLY A 63 1.56 11.55 19.08
N GLN A 64 2.02 12.64 18.46
CA GLN A 64 1.09 13.70 18.00
C GLN A 64 0.92 13.84 16.48
N LEU A 65 1.69 13.14 15.65
CA LEU A 65 1.73 13.47 14.21
C LEU A 65 0.58 12.89 13.37
N ASN A 66 -0.40 12.17 13.96
CA ASN A 66 -1.60 11.72 13.26
C ASN A 66 -2.86 11.69 14.16
N ALA A 67 -2.93 12.50 15.21
CA ALA A 67 -4.16 12.66 15.97
C ALA A 67 -5.05 13.67 15.22
N VAL A 68 -5.85 13.19 14.26
CA VAL A 68 -6.99 13.97 13.78
C VAL A 68 -8.03 13.94 14.90
N PRO A 69 -8.39 15.07 15.54
CA PRO A 69 -9.48 15.07 16.49
C PRO A 69 -10.76 14.70 15.73
N THR A 70 -11.33 13.54 16.01
CA THR A 70 -12.62 13.11 15.48
C THR A 70 -13.72 13.81 16.27
N ASP A 71 -13.84 15.13 16.09
CA ASP A 71 -14.94 15.92 16.65
C ASP A 71 -15.98 16.22 15.58
N GLY A 72 -16.27 15.20 14.76
CA GLY A 72 -17.36 15.20 13.80
C GLY A 72 -18.47 14.31 14.31
N LEU A 73 -19.71 14.80 14.29
CA LEU A 73 -20.90 13.98 14.52
C LEU A 73 -20.98 12.90 13.44
N ALA A 74 -20.46 11.70 13.74
CA ALA A 74 -20.70 10.55 12.89
C ALA A 74 -22.20 10.18 12.96
N CYS A 75 -22.82 9.91 11.80
CA CYS A 75 -24.17 9.37 11.71
C CYS A 75 -24.22 8.05 12.50
N MET A 76 -25.00 7.99 13.58
CA MET A 76 -25.16 6.78 14.41
C MET A 76 -26.46 6.01 14.10
N LEU A 77 -27.16 6.40 13.02
CA LEU A 77 -28.42 5.77 12.61
C LEU A 77 -28.16 4.34 12.11
N LYS A 78 -29.06 3.42 12.45
CA LYS A 78 -29.03 2.01 12.03
C LYS A 78 -30.18 1.72 11.06
N PRO A 79 -30.07 0.65 10.24
CA PRO A 79 -31.16 0.22 9.37
C PRO A 79 -32.45 -0.02 10.17
N GLY A 80 -33.48 0.78 9.89
CA GLY A 80 -34.78 0.73 10.58
C GLY A 80 -35.08 1.93 11.50
N ASP A 81 -34.09 2.79 11.78
CA ASP A 81 -34.32 4.02 12.56
C ASP A 81 -35.07 5.07 11.73
N SER A 82 -35.88 5.89 12.41
CA SER A 82 -36.62 6.98 11.78
C SER A 82 -35.65 8.00 11.15
N GLY A 83 -35.77 8.23 9.84
CA GLY A 83 -34.88 9.10 9.08
C GLY A 83 -33.61 8.42 8.54
N PHE A 84 -33.43 7.10 8.73
CA PHE A 84 -32.32 6.36 8.12
C PHE A 84 -32.35 6.40 6.59
N ALA A 85 -33.53 6.27 5.98
CA ALA A 85 -33.69 6.26 4.52
C ALA A 85 -33.33 7.61 3.85
N ASP A 86 -33.51 8.71 4.59
CA ASP A 86 -33.30 10.08 4.10
C ASP A 86 -31.96 10.67 4.56
N CYS A 87 -31.12 9.89 5.25
CA CYS A 87 -29.84 10.36 5.77
C CYS A 87 -28.74 10.29 4.71
N GLU A 88 -28.36 11.45 4.17
CA GLU A 88 -27.25 11.63 3.20
C GLU A 88 -25.89 11.13 3.71
N ALA A 89 -25.69 11.04 5.03
CA ALA A 89 -24.44 10.55 5.62
C ALA A 89 -24.36 9.01 5.70
N CYS A 90 -25.50 8.32 5.57
CA CYS A 90 -25.64 6.89 5.77
C CYS A 90 -26.05 6.12 4.48
N GLN A 91 -26.31 6.82 3.34
CA GLN A 91 -26.33 6.25 1.98
C GLN A 91 -24.91 6.03 1.44
#